data_AF-A0A8B6DTX1-F1
#
_entry.id   AF-A0A8B6DTX1-F1
#
_cell.length_a   1.000
_cell.length_b   1.000
_cell.length_c   1.000
_cell.angle_alpha   90.00
_cell.angle_beta   90.00
_cell.angle_gamma   90.00
#
_symmetry.space_group_name_H-M   'P 1'
#
loop_
_entity.id
_entity.type
_entity.pdbx_description
1 polymer ?
#
loop_
_entity_poly.entity_id
_entity_poly.type
_entity_poly.pdbx_seq_one_letter_code
_entity_poly.pdbx_strand_id
1 'polypeptide(L)' 'MGTGFWALKQDDFRKTITKIMMQGGDADSNACVGGALLGCKLGVSALPESWLTKLLHKDWLDNEIKK' A
#
# COMPACT_ATOMS: atom_id res chain seq x y z
N MET A 1 -14.09 -0.86 4.25
CA MET A 1 -14.27 -0.44 2.82
C MET A 1 -14.13 1.06 2.57
N GLY A 2 -14.65 1.97 3.40
CA GLY A 2 -14.54 3.42 3.15
C GLY A 2 -13.11 3.95 2.98
N THR A 3 -12.14 3.35 3.68
CA THR A 3 -10.71 3.69 3.58
C THR A 3 -10.16 3.58 2.16
N GLY A 4 -10.62 2.61 1.37
CA GLY A 4 -10.16 2.42 -0.01
C GLY A 4 -10.52 3.59 -0.92
N PHE A 5 -11.78 4.04 -0.86
CA PHE A 5 -12.24 5.22 -1.61
C PHE A 5 -11.58 6.51 -1.12
N TRP A 6 -11.34 6.62 0.19
CA TRP A 6 -10.62 7.76 0.75
C TRP A 6 -9.14 7.79 0.29
N ALA A 7 -8.49 6.63 0.19
CA ALA A 7 -7.11 6.49 -0.29
C ALA A 7 -6.96 6.91 -1.76
N LEU A 8 -7.94 6.61 -2.63
CA LEU A 8 -7.90 7.03 -4.04
C LEU A 8 -7.85 8.55 -4.24
N LYS A 9 -8.36 9.33 -3.27
CA LYS A 9 -8.28 10.80 -3.29
C LYS A 9 -6.91 11.35 -2.87
N GLN A 10 -5.97 10.49 -2.46
CA GLN A 10 -4.63 10.89 -2.05
C GLN A 10 -3.63 10.71 -3.20
N ASP A 11 -2.52 11.45 -3.14
CA ASP A 11 -1.49 11.44 -4.20
C ASP A 11 -0.10 11.03 -3.69
N ASP A 12 0.02 10.70 -2.39
CA ASP A 12 1.27 10.24 -1.77
C ASP A 12 1.04 8.90 -1.07
N PHE A 13 1.72 7.85 -1.54
CA PHE A 13 1.56 6.50 -1.01
C PHE A 13 1.98 6.39 0.46
N ARG A 14 3.19 6.89 0.80
CA ARG A 14 3.75 6.78 2.14
C ARG A 14 2.88 7.51 3.16
N LYS A 15 2.57 8.77 2.87
CA LYS A 15 1.77 9.63 3.77
C LYS A 15 0.39 9.04 4.01
N THR A 16 -0.23 8.48 2.96
CA THR A 16 -1.56 7.88 3.06
C THR A 16 -1.55 6.64 3.95
N ILE A 17 -0.64 5.70 3.69
CA ILE A 17 -0.53 4.47 4.48
C ILE A 17 -0.15 4.78 5.92
N THR A 18 0.80 5.69 6.16
CA THR A 18 1.12 6.12 7.53
C THR A 18 -0.09 6.72 8.23
N LYS A 19 -0.89 7.55 7.54
CA LYS A 19 -2.11 8.13 8.14
C LYS A 19 -3.14 7.06 8.51
N ILE A 20 -3.32 6.03 7.68
CA ILE A 20 -4.20 4.90 7.97
C ILE A 20 -3.68 4.11 9.18
N MET A 21 -2.38 3.80 9.22
CA MET A 21 -1.76 3.09 10.35
C MET A 21 -1.92 3.84 11.68
N MET A 22 -1.80 5.17 11.66
CA MET A 22 -1.96 6.01 12.84
C MET A 22 -3.40 6.08 13.37
N GLN A 23 -4.41 5.60 12.64
CA GLN A 23 -5.79 5.51 13.17
C GLN A 23 -5.98 4.33 14.13
N GLY A 24 -5.06 3.36 14.14
CA GLY A 24 -5.18 2.17 14.98
C GLY A 24 -6.39 1.29 14.65
N GLY A 25 -6.78 0.43 15.59
CA GLY A 25 -7.84 -0.55 15.40
C GLY A 25 -7.43 -1.58 14.32
N ASP A 26 -8.30 -1.78 13.33
CA ASP A 26 -8.07 -2.65 12.17
C ASP A 26 -7.25 -1.91 11.08
N ALA A 27 -6.13 -1.33 11.48
CA ALA A 27 -5.35 -0.44 10.63
C ALA A 27 -4.61 -1.18 9.51
N ASP A 28 -4.20 -2.42 9.77
CA ASP A 28 -3.53 -3.31 8.82
C ASP A 28 -4.44 -3.72 7.67
N SER A 29 -5.67 -4.17 7.94
CA SER A 29 -6.66 -4.47 6.90
C SER A 29 -7.02 -3.23 6.09
N ASN A 30 -7.18 -2.09 6.78
CA ASN A 30 -7.47 -0.81 6.14
C ASN A 30 -6.32 -0.33 5.24
N ALA A 31 -5.07 -0.50 5.68
CA ALA A 31 -3.89 -0.16 4.90
C ALA A 31 -3.68 -1.12 3.72
N CYS A 32 -4.05 -2.39 3.87
CA CYS A 32 -4.03 -3.36 2.76
C CYS A 32 -4.97 -2.92 1.63
N VAL A 33 -6.25 -2.66 1.95
CA VAL A 33 -7.24 -2.22 0.95
C VAL A 33 -6.91 -0.84 0.40
N GLY A 34 -6.54 0.11 1.26
CA GLY A 34 -6.15 1.46 0.83
C GLY A 34 -4.89 1.46 -0.04
N GLY A 35 -3.89 0.65 0.33
CA GLY A 35 -2.63 0.50 -0.40
C GLY A 35 -2.80 -0.21 -1.73
N ALA A 36 -3.66 -1.22 -1.83
CA ALA A 36 -3.96 -1.88 -3.10
C ALA A 36 -4.54 -0.87 -4.11
N LEU A 37 -5.59 -0.13 -3.73
CA LEU A 37 -6.23 0.84 -4.61
C LEU A 37 -5.32 2.03 -4.95
N LEU A 38 -4.61 2.56 -3.96
CA LEU A 38 -3.68 3.67 -4.18
C LEU A 38 -2.46 3.23 -5.01
N GLY A 39 -1.99 2.00 -4.82
CA GLY A 39 -0.93 1.39 -5.63
C GLY A 39 -1.33 1.22 -7.09
N CYS A 40 -2.58 0.81 -7.36
CA CYS A 40 -3.12 0.78 -8.72
C CYS A 40 -3.19 2.18 -9.36
N LYS A 41 -3.47 3.22 -8.58
CA LYS A 41 -3.54 4.61 -9.08
C LYS A 41 -2.15 5.19 -9.38
N LEU A 42 -1.20 5.04 -8.45
CA LEU A 42 0.10 5.72 -8.53
C LEU A 42 1.18 4.89 -9.23
N GLY A 43 0.99 3.58 -9.35
CA GLY A 43 1.96 2.66 -9.90
C GLY A 43 3.12 2.33 -8.95
N VAL A 44 3.93 1.34 -9.32
CA VAL A 44 5.02 0.79 -8.49
C VAL A 44 6.10 1.84 -8.19
N SER A 45 6.35 2.78 -9.11
CA SER A 45 7.36 3.84 -8.94
C SER A 45 7.06 4.83 -7.80
N ALA A 46 5.79 4.95 -7.39
CA ALA A 46 5.39 5.81 -6.29
C ALA A 46 5.51 5.14 -4.92
N LEU A 47 5.78 3.84 -4.87
CA LEU A 47 5.96 3.13 -3.60
C LEU A 47 7.34 3.48 -3.01
N PRO A 48 7.44 3.68 -1.69
CA PRO A 48 8.72 3.96 -1.05
C PRO A 48 9.72 2.83 -1.29
N GLU A 49 10.88 3.15 -1.86
CA GLU A 49 11.94 2.17 -2.13
C GLU A 49 12.34 1.40 -0.86
N SER A 50 12.41 2.08 0.29
CA SER A 50 12.69 1.47 1.59
C SER A 50 11.67 0.39 2.01
N TRP A 51 10.42 0.48 1.53
CA TRP A 51 9.38 -0.51 1.83
C TRP A 51 9.43 -1.66 0.84
N LEU A 52 9.72 -1.37 -0.43
CA LEU A 52 9.92 -2.39 -1.46
C LEU A 52 11.17 -3.24 -1.22
N THR A 53 12.25 -2.66 -0.72
CA THR A 53 13.53 -3.36 -0.48
C THR A 53 13.53 -4.19 0.80
N LYS A 54 12.74 -3.81 1.80
CA LYS A 54 12.62 -4.49 3.09
C LYS A 54 11.41 -5.42 3.18
N LEU A 55 10.69 -5.62 2.07
CA LEU A 55 9.52 -6.51 2.04
C LEU A 55 9.97 -7.95 2.24
N LEU A 56 9.47 -8.60 3.28
CA LEU A 56 9.72 -10.02 3.51
C LEU A 56 9.10 -10.84 2.38
N HIS A 57 9.83 -11.86 1.93
CA HIS A 57 9.41 -12.74 0.82
C HIS A 57 9.14 -12.02 -0.51
N LYS A 58 9.81 -10.89 -0.75
CA LYS A 58 9.71 -10.18 -2.03
C LYS A 58 9.99 -11.09 -3.23
N ASP A 59 11.06 -11.88 -3.17
CA ASP A 59 11.44 -12.75 -4.29
C ASP A 59 10.35 -13.78 -4.63
N TRP A 60 9.65 -14.29 -3.61
CA TRP A 60 8.51 -15.18 -3.81
C TRP A 60 7.35 -14.43 -4.47
N LEU A 61 7.01 -13.24 -3.97
CA LEU A 61 5.92 -12.42 -4.50
C LEU A 61 6.18 -12.01 -5.96
N ASP A 62 7.41 -11.59 -6.28
CA ASP A 62 7.82 -11.21 -7.63
C ASP A 62 7.75 -12.40 -8.61
N ASN A 63 7.95 -13.63 -8.13
CA ASN A 63 7.77 -14.84 -8.94
C ASN A 63 6.28 -15.17 -9.15
N GLU A 64 5.42 -14.97 -8.14
CA GLU A 64 3.97 -15.18 -8.29
C GLU A 64 3.32 -14.13 -9.21
N ILE A 65 3.79 -12.88 -9.20
CA ILE A 65 3.26 -11.82 -10.09
C ILE A 65 3.60 -12.09 -11.56
N LYS A 66 4.69 -12.81 -11.84
CA LYS A 66 5.16 -13.13 -13.21
C LYS A 66 4.52 -14.38 -13.80
N LYS A 67 3.85 -15.21 -12.99
CA LYS A 67 3.09 -16.38 -13.45
C LYS A 67 1.81 -15.93 -14.13
#